data_AF-A0AAW4FC34-F1
#
_entry.id   AF-A0AAW4FC34-F1
#
_cell.length_a   1.000
_cell.length_b   1.000
_cell.length_c   1.000
_cell.angle_alpha   90.00
_cell.angle_beta   90.00
_cell.angle_gamma   90.00
#
_symmetry.space_group_name_H-M   'P 1'
#
loop_
_entity.id
_entity.type
_entity.pdbx_description
1 polymer ?
#
loop_
_entity_poly.entity_id
_entity_poly.type
_entity_poly.pdbx_seq_one_letter_code
_entity_poly.pdbx_strand_id
1 'polypeptide(L)'
;MTASGTGLGYGEGDESYGYDSCGYLKAQSAGGHRISEETDQYAGGHRLKQAGNTQYDYDAAGRMVSRTRHRDGYRPETERFRWDSRDQLTGYCSAQGEQWEYRHDASGRRTEKRCDRKKIRFTYLWDGDSIAEIREYRDDELYSVRHLVFNGFELISQQFSRVRQPHPSVAPQWVTRTNHAVSDPTGRPLMLFNSEGKTVWRPGQTSLWGLALSLPADTDDPDPRGELDAEADPGLLYAGQWQDTESGLCYNRFRYYEPETGMYLVSDPLGLLGGKQTYRYVPNPLGYIDPLGLAKTSVPAEKISLSDKARDLFRQGKVREALDVHYEDLVRRKLGGISQEIAGREYDVVTDKIIAQVKRTYSSIDNPKNFLSKSTRTQIKKTIELAEEQGKEAQFWFKYGVSPKVREYIESKGGKVILGMGN
;
A
#
# COMPACT_ATOMS: atom_id res chain seq x y z
N MET A 1 -4.70 -23.92 4.95
CA MET A 1 -5.59 -22.87 5.50
C MET A 1 -6.30 -22.24 4.31
N THR A 2 -7.62 -22.36 4.24
CA THR A 2 -8.45 -21.58 3.30
C THR A 2 -8.69 -20.22 3.95
N ALA A 3 -8.08 -19.18 3.40
CA ALA A 3 -8.45 -17.81 3.73
C ALA A 3 -9.57 -17.40 2.77
N SER A 4 -10.80 -17.29 3.27
CA SER A 4 -11.91 -16.64 2.59
C SER A 4 -11.95 -15.19 3.07
N GLY A 5 -11.70 -14.24 2.17
CA GLY A 5 -11.83 -12.82 2.46
C GLY A 5 -12.95 -12.24 1.61
N THR A 6 -13.98 -11.69 2.24
CA THR A 6 -14.88 -10.73 1.59
C THR A 6 -14.17 -9.38 1.64
N GLY A 7 -13.19 -9.19 0.78
CA GLY A 7 -12.59 -7.87 0.58
C GLY A 7 -13.59 -6.98 -0.14
N LEU A 8 -13.55 -5.68 0.12
CA LEU A 8 -14.11 -4.66 -0.79
C LEU A 8 -13.28 -4.61 -2.10
N GLY A 9 -13.09 -5.77 -2.73
CA GLY A 9 -12.64 -5.90 -4.10
C GLY A 9 -13.88 -5.77 -4.96
N TYR A 10 -13.95 -4.68 -5.70
CA TYR A 10 -15.05 -4.38 -6.61
C TYR A 10 -15.22 -5.55 -7.61
N GLY A 11 -16.36 -6.23 -7.50
CA GLY A 11 -16.72 -7.49 -8.14
C GLY A 11 -17.35 -8.42 -7.09
N GLU A 12 -18.67 -8.65 -7.14
CA GLU A 12 -19.33 -9.64 -6.28
C GLU A 12 -18.71 -11.03 -6.52
N GLY A 13 -17.83 -11.48 -5.63
CA GLY A 13 -17.25 -12.81 -5.73
C GLY A 13 -16.32 -13.15 -4.58
N ASP A 14 -16.49 -14.35 -4.03
CA ASP A 14 -15.53 -14.90 -3.07
C ASP A 14 -14.21 -15.23 -3.77
N GLU A 15 -13.11 -14.80 -3.16
CA GLU A 15 -11.76 -15.25 -3.52
C GLU A 15 -11.33 -16.39 -2.60
N SER A 16 -10.63 -17.38 -3.16
CA SER A 16 -10.00 -18.45 -2.38
C SER A 16 -8.58 -18.72 -2.83
N TYR A 17 -7.73 -18.98 -1.83
CA TYR A 17 -6.29 -19.15 -2.00
C TYR A 17 -5.83 -20.46 -1.41
N GLY A 18 -5.20 -21.29 -2.24
CA GLY A 18 -4.51 -22.50 -1.82
C GLY A 18 -3.06 -22.19 -1.45
N TYR A 19 -2.53 -22.85 -0.41
CA TYR A 19 -1.12 -22.75 -0.05
C TYR A 19 -0.52 -24.14 0.14
N ASP A 20 0.73 -24.32 -0.26
CA ASP A 20 1.46 -25.55 0.01
C ASP A 20 1.93 -25.64 1.47
N SER A 21 2.59 -26.74 1.84
CA SER A 21 3.12 -26.95 3.20
C SER A 21 4.26 -26.00 3.57
N CYS A 22 4.91 -25.38 2.59
CA CYS A 22 5.97 -24.39 2.76
C CYS A 22 5.41 -22.95 2.84
N GLY A 23 4.13 -22.77 2.58
CA GLY A 23 3.40 -21.51 2.58
C GLY A 23 3.49 -20.72 1.27
N TYR A 24 3.92 -21.33 0.17
CA TYR A 24 3.84 -20.71 -1.16
C TYR A 24 2.40 -20.73 -1.66
N LEU A 25 2.04 -19.71 -2.44
CA LEU A 25 0.74 -19.62 -3.08
C LEU A 25 0.64 -20.74 -4.12
N LYS A 26 -0.34 -21.61 -3.93
CA LYS A 26 -0.55 -22.79 -4.76
C LYS A 26 -1.55 -22.57 -5.86
N ALA A 27 -2.65 -21.89 -5.56
CA ALA A 27 -3.70 -21.61 -6.53
C ALA A 27 -4.49 -20.36 -6.11
N GLN A 28 -4.97 -19.63 -7.10
CA GLN A 28 -5.87 -18.49 -6.94
C GLN A 28 -7.20 -18.80 -7.64
N SER A 29 -8.30 -18.51 -6.97
CA SER A 29 -9.66 -18.62 -7.51
C SER A 29 -10.48 -17.40 -7.13
N ALA A 30 -11.30 -16.91 -8.06
CA ALA A 30 -12.22 -15.79 -7.86
C ALA A 30 -13.57 -16.12 -8.51
N GLY A 31 -14.68 -15.81 -7.82
CA GLY A 31 -16.03 -16.07 -8.34
C GLY A 31 -16.30 -17.56 -8.64
N GLY A 32 -15.66 -18.47 -7.91
CA GLY A 32 -15.75 -19.92 -8.14
C GLY A 32 -14.92 -20.45 -9.32
N HIS A 33 -14.18 -19.60 -10.03
CA HIS A 33 -13.33 -19.99 -11.16
C HIS A 33 -11.84 -19.91 -10.79
N ARG A 34 -11.03 -20.83 -11.32
CA ARG A 34 -9.57 -20.78 -11.17
C ARG A 34 -9.00 -19.70 -12.09
N ILE A 35 -8.20 -18.80 -11.52
CA ILE A 35 -7.65 -17.63 -12.21
C ILE A 35 -6.12 -17.71 -12.39
N SER A 36 -5.45 -18.65 -11.71
CA SER A 36 -4.03 -18.96 -11.91
C SER A 36 -3.81 -20.43 -12.26
N GLU A 37 -2.66 -20.78 -12.83
CA GLU A 37 -2.21 -22.17 -12.82
C GLU A 37 -1.90 -22.64 -11.38
N GLU A 38 -2.01 -23.94 -11.13
CA GLU A 38 -1.68 -24.52 -9.83
C GLU A 38 -0.17 -24.75 -9.74
N THR A 39 0.51 -24.25 -8.71
CA THR A 39 1.94 -24.54 -8.53
C THR A 39 2.12 -25.97 -8.04
N ASP A 40 2.67 -26.83 -8.89
CA ASP A 40 2.64 -28.27 -8.68
C ASP A 40 3.97 -28.81 -8.15
N GLN A 41 5.08 -28.26 -8.65
CA GLN A 41 6.41 -28.82 -8.42
C GLN A 41 7.41 -27.73 -8.10
N TYR A 42 8.21 -27.96 -7.06
CA TYR A 42 9.34 -27.12 -6.69
C TYR A 42 10.62 -27.94 -6.70
N ALA A 43 11.70 -27.36 -7.22
CA ALA A 43 13.06 -27.85 -7.00
C ALA A 43 13.58 -27.43 -5.63
N GLY A 44 14.69 -28.06 -5.19
CA GLY A 44 15.38 -27.66 -3.96
C GLY A 44 15.70 -26.16 -3.93
N GLY A 45 15.68 -25.57 -2.73
CA GLY A 45 15.88 -24.12 -2.57
C GLY A 45 14.68 -23.27 -2.99
N HIS A 46 13.46 -23.83 -2.94
CA HIS A 46 12.20 -23.11 -3.17
C HIS A 46 11.97 -22.55 -4.59
N ARG A 47 12.62 -23.13 -5.60
CA ARG A 47 12.44 -22.73 -7.01
C ARG A 47 11.22 -23.43 -7.61
N LEU A 48 10.22 -22.68 -8.06
CA LEU A 48 9.06 -23.22 -8.76
C LEU A 48 9.53 -23.89 -10.06
N LYS A 49 9.17 -25.15 -10.32
CA LYS A 49 9.52 -25.88 -11.55
C LYS A 49 8.36 -25.95 -12.53
N GLN A 50 7.14 -26.08 -12.01
CA GLN A 50 5.95 -26.22 -12.83
C GLN A 50 4.76 -25.61 -12.12
N ALA A 51 3.96 -24.85 -12.87
CA ALA A 51 2.61 -24.48 -12.50
C ALA A 51 1.65 -24.80 -13.65
N GLY A 52 0.78 -25.80 -13.48
CA GLY A 52 -0.08 -26.30 -14.54
C GLY A 52 0.72 -26.68 -15.79
N ASN A 53 0.41 -26.03 -16.92
CA ASN A 53 1.09 -26.25 -18.18
C ASN A 53 2.31 -25.33 -18.41
N THR A 54 2.74 -24.59 -17.39
CA THR A 54 3.87 -23.67 -17.46
C THR A 54 5.08 -24.25 -16.74
N GLN A 55 6.21 -24.34 -17.44
CA GLN A 55 7.50 -24.78 -16.92
C GLN A 55 8.43 -23.58 -16.65
N TYR A 56 9.19 -23.66 -15.57
CA TYR A 56 10.07 -22.59 -15.11
C TYR A 56 11.51 -23.11 -14.93
N ASP A 57 12.46 -22.41 -15.53
CA ASP A 57 13.88 -22.75 -15.48
C ASP A 57 14.71 -21.65 -14.86
N TYR A 58 15.76 -22.06 -14.16
CA TYR A 58 16.62 -21.20 -13.36
C TYR A 58 18.08 -21.50 -13.66
N ASP A 59 18.94 -20.49 -13.56
CA ASP A 59 20.38 -20.68 -13.58
C ASP A 59 20.93 -21.19 -12.23
N ALA A 60 22.24 -21.41 -12.17
CA ALA A 60 22.93 -21.89 -10.97
C ALA A 60 22.87 -20.91 -9.77
N ALA A 61 22.65 -19.62 -10.02
CA ALA A 61 22.45 -18.60 -8.98
C ALA A 61 21.00 -18.56 -8.49
N GLY A 62 20.09 -19.34 -9.10
CA GLY A 62 18.69 -19.39 -8.73
C GLY A 62 17.86 -18.26 -9.32
N ARG A 63 18.27 -17.69 -10.46
CA ARG A 63 17.47 -16.68 -11.17
C ARG A 63 16.68 -17.32 -12.28
N MET A 64 15.39 -16.98 -12.39
CA MET A 64 14.54 -17.50 -13.46
C MET A 64 15.06 -17.04 -14.83
N VAL A 65 15.44 -17.96 -15.71
CA VAL A 65 15.97 -17.66 -17.05
C VAL A 65 14.95 -17.88 -18.15
N SER A 66 13.94 -18.73 -17.91
CA SER A 66 12.82 -18.88 -18.84
C SER A 66 11.55 -19.38 -18.17
N ARG A 67 10.43 -19.00 -18.79
CA ARG A 67 9.09 -19.50 -18.51
C ARG A 67 8.49 -19.99 -19.82
N THR A 68 8.09 -21.26 -19.87
CA THR A 68 7.56 -21.89 -21.09
C THR A 68 6.15 -22.40 -20.86
N ARG A 69 5.18 -21.85 -21.57
CA ARG A 69 3.80 -22.30 -21.54
C ARG A 69 3.52 -23.31 -22.64
N HIS A 70 2.94 -24.44 -22.27
CA HIS A 70 2.51 -25.48 -23.18
C HIS A 70 0.98 -25.41 -23.37
N ARG A 71 0.54 -25.54 -24.62
CA ARG A 71 -0.87 -25.70 -24.98
C ARG A 71 -0.99 -26.78 -26.04
N ASP A 72 -1.95 -27.67 -25.88
CA ASP A 72 -2.16 -28.78 -26.81
C ASP A 72 -2.41 -28.28 -28.23
N GLY A 73 -1.65 -28.81 -29.19
CA GLY A 73 -1.74 -28.40 -30.59
C GLY A 73 -1.03 -27.09 -30.95
N TYR A 74 -0.39 -26.41 -30.00
CA TYR A 74 0.36 -25.17 -30.23
C TYR A 74 1.86 -25.35 -29.95
N ARG A 75 2.68 -24.54 -30.62
CA ARG A 75 4.11 -24.47 -30.31
C ARG A 75 4.29 -23.88 -28.90
N PRO A 76 5.22 -24.40 -28.08
CA PRO A 76 5.50 -23.84 -26.76
C PRO A 76 5.84 -22.34 -26.85
N GLU A 77 5.22 -21.57 -25.97
CA GLU A 77 5.45 -20.13 -25.84
C GLU A 77 6.51 -19.92 -24.76
N THR A 78 7.74 -19.61 -25.18
CA THR A 78 8.87 -19.44 -24.25
C THR A 78 9.27 -17.98 -24.14
N GLU A 79 9.19 -17.45 -22.94
CA GLU A 79 9.78 -16.18 -22.53
C GLU A 79 11.16 -16.42 -21.94
N ARG A 80 12.07 -15.45 -22.11
CA ARG A 80 13.45 -15.54 -21.60
C ARG A 80 13.86 -14.29 -20.86
N PHE A 81 14.64 -14.48 -19.80
CA PHE A 81 15.15 -13.44 -18.91
C PHE A 81 16.67 -13.50 -18.85
N ARG A 82 17.32 -12.33 -18.89
CA ARG A 82 18.77 -12.19 -18.76
C ARG A 82 19.11 -11.36 -17.53
N TRP A 83 20.17 -11.74 -16.84
CA TRP A 83 20.57 -11.17 -15.56
C TRP A 83 22.04 -10.77 -15.57
N ASP A 84 22.41 -9.74 -14.82
CA ASP A 84 23.82 -9.43 -14.55
C ASP A 84 24.34 -10.17 -13.31
N SER A 85 25.58 -9.86 -12.87
CA SER A 85 26.19 -10.47 -11.70
C SER A 85 25.67 -9.95 -10.35
N ARG A 86 24.77 -8.96 -10.35
CA ARG A 86 24.10 -8.41 -9.16
C ARG A 86 22.64 -8.84 -9.08
N ASP A 87 22.27 -9.88 -9.83
CA ASP A 87 20.92 -10.43 -9.92
C ASP A 87 19.88 -9.43 -10.44
N GLN A 88 20.31 -8.48 -11.27
CA GLN A 88 19.44 -7.46 -11.86
C GLN A 88 19.03 -7.89 -13.27
N LEU A 89 17.74 -7.77 -13.59
CA LEU A 89 17.21 -8.13 -14.91
C LEU A 89 17.77 -7.16 -15.95
N THR A 90 18.54 -7.64 -16.92
CA THR A 90 19.13 -6.81 -17.99
C THR A 90 18.40 -6.96 -19.32
N GLY A 91 17.59 -8.01 -19.47
CA GLY A 91 16.75 -8.13 -20.65
C GLY A 91 15.64 -9.16 -20.53
N TYR A 92 14.63 -8.95 -21.35
CA TYR A 92 13.45 -9.81 -21.47
C TYR A 92 13.18 -10.07 -22.95
N CYS A 93 12.83 -11.31 -23.29
CA CYS A 93 12.38 -11.70 -24.62
C CYS A 93 11.02 -12.37 -24.50
N SER A 94 10.00 -11.78 -25.13
CA SER A 94 8.67 -12.39 -25.18
C SER A 94 8.65 -13.64 -26.06
N ALA A 95 7.61 -14.46 -25.91
CA ALA A 95 7.39 -15.63 -26.76
C ALA A 95 7.26 -15.28 -28.27
N GLN A 96 6.81 -14.07 -28.58
CA GLN A 96 6.68 -13.54 -29.94
C GLN A 96 7.98 -12.89 -30.45
N GLY A 97 9.08 -12.98 -29.70
CA GLY A 97 10.39 -12.47 -30.08
C GLY A 97 10.58 -10.97 -29.83
N GLU A 98 9.70 -10.33 -29.05
CA GLU A 98 9.91 -8.94 -28.64
C GLU A 98 11.02 -8.86 -27.61
N GLN A 99 12.04 -8.04 -27.87
CA GLN A 99 13.19 -7.89 -27.00
C GLN A 99 13.17 -6.57 -26.27
N TRP A 100 13.33 -6.65 -24.96
CA TRP A 100 13.49 -5.53 -24.05
C TRP A 100 14.85 -5.58 -23.37
N GLU A 101 15.44 -4.41 -23.20
CA GLU A 101 16.68 -4.21 -22.45
C GLU A 101 16.44 -3.27 -21.29
N TYR A 102 17.11 -3.53 -20.17
CA TYR A 102 17.00 -2.77 -18.94
C TYR A 102 18.39 -2.33 -18.47
N ARG A 103 18.50 -1.10 -17.98
CA ARG A 103 19.73 -0.56 -17.39
C ARG A 103 19.51 -0.14 -15.96
N HIS A 104 20.55 -0.29 -15.15
CA HIS A 104 20.54 0.03 -13.72
C HIS A 104 21.72 0.94 -13.37
N ASP A 105 21.54 1.79 -12.37
CA ASP A 105 22.63 2.55 -11.77
C ASP A 105 23.43 1.70 -10.75
N ALA A 106 24.48 2.27 -10.16
CA ALA A 106 25.34 1.57 -9.20
C ALA A 106 24.64 1.17 -7.89
N SER A 107 23.58 1.88 -7.50
CA SER A 107 22.71 1.51 -6.37
C SER A 107 21.66 0.47 -6.75
N GLY A 108 21.61 0.11 -8.02
CA GLY A 108 20.76 -0.88 -8.62
C GLY A 108 19.38 -0.38 -9.03
N ARG A 109 19.17 0.95 -9.14
CA ARG A 109 17.90 1.55 -9.58
C ARG A 109 17.79 1.44 -11.09
N ARG A 110 16.67 0.94 -11.59
CA ARG A 110 16.41 0.90 -13.03
C ARG A 110 16.39 2.32 -13.59
N THR A 111 17.30 2.64 -14.50
CA THR A 111 17.44 3.96 -15.14
C THR A 111 16.85 3.99 -16.53
N GLU A 112 16.74 2.83 -17.19
CA GLU A 112 16.19 2.73 -18.55
C GLU A 112 15.49 1.39 -18.77
N LYS A 113 14.43 1.42 -19.60
CA LYS A 113 13.98 0.24 -20.35
C LYS A 113 13.75 0.60 -21.82
N ARG A 114 14.06 -0.28 -22.75
CA ARG A 114 13.87 0.00 -24.18
C ARG A 114 13.52 -1.24 -25.00
N CYS A 115 12.81 -1.02 -26.10
CA CYS A 115 12.54 -2.01 -27.13
C CYS A 115 12.86 -1.41 -28.50
N ASP A 116 13.99 -1.79 -29.08
CA ASP A 116 14.49 -1.22 -30.34
C ASP A 116 13.53 -1.50 -31.51
N ARG A 117 12.91 -2.69 -31.55
CA ARG A 117 11.93 -3.06 -32.58
C ARG A 117 10.72 -2.12 -32.58
N LYS A 118 10.26 -1.72 -31.39
CA LYS A 118 9.15 -0.77 -31.23
C LYS A 118 9.63 0.68 -31.31
N LYS A 119 10.94 0.91 -31.29
CA LYS A 119 11.56 2.24 -31.13
C LYS A 119 11.02 3.01 -29.93
N ILE A 120 10.78 2.29 -28.84
CA ILE A 120 10.30 2.87 -27.58
C ILE A 120 11.41 2.76 -26.54
N ARG A 121 11.64 3.85 -25.81
CA ARG A 121 12.57 3.90 -24.69
C ARG A 121 11.93 4.66 -23.53
N PHE A 122 12.11 4.16 -22.31
CA PHE A 122 11.73 4.84 -21.09
C PHE A 122 12.97 5.14 -20.26
N THR A 123 13.07 6.35 -19.70
CA THR A 123 14.10 6.68 -18.72
C THR A 123 13.47 7.04 -17.39
N TYR A 124 14.13 6.66 -16.30
CA TYR A 124 13.63 6.81 -14.93
C TYR A 124 14.55 7.70 -14.11
N LEU A 125 13.96 8.68 -13.42
CA LEU A 125 14.61 9.47 -12.38
C LEU A 125 14.01 9.09 -11.02
N TRP A 126 14.86 9.10 -10.00
CA TRP A 126 14.54 8.58 -8.68
C TRP A 126 14.69 9.65 -7.60
N ASP A 127 13.78 9.65 -6.63
CA ASP A 127 13.91 10.34 -5.35
C ASP A 127 14.03 9.27 -4.25
N GLY A 128 15.24 9.10 -3.71
CA GLY A 128 15.58 7.96 -2.87
C GLY A 128 15.37 6.62 -3.61
N ASP A 129 14.44 5.81 -3.08
CA ASP A 129 13.99 4.52 -3.61
C ASP A 129 12.58 4.57 -4.25
N SER A 130 12.06 5.76 -4.53
CA SER A 130 10.79 5.97 -5.25
C SER A 130 11.05 6.58 -6.63
N ILE A 131 10.31 6.15 -7.65
CA ILE A 131 10.40 6.71 -9.00
C ILE A 131 9.77 8.11 -8.98
N ALA A 132 10.54 9.14 -9.27
CA ALA A 132 10.07 10.53 -9.27
C ALA A 132 9.61 10.98 -10.66
N GLU A 133 10.31 10.53 -11.72
CA GLU A 133 9.97 10.88 -13.09
C GLU A 133 10.19 9.70 -14.05
N ILE A 134 9.29 9.59 -15.02
CA ILE A 134 9.38 8.64 -16.14
C ILE A 134 9.23 9.42 -17.43
N ARG A 135 10.20 9.30 -18.33
CA ARG A 135 10.09 9.83 -19.69
C ARG A 135 9.93 8.70 -20.66
N GLU A 136 8.99 8.83 -21.58
CA GLU A 136 8.82 7.93 -22.72
C GLU A 136 9.31 8.62 -23.98
N TYR A 137 10.13 7.92 -24.75
CA TYR A 137 10.61 8.32 -26.06
C TYR A 137 10.07 7.36 -27.11
N ARG A 138 9.62 7.90 -28.24
CA ARG A 138 9.20 7.14 -29.43
C ARG A 138 9.94 7.69 -30.63
N ASP A 139 10.56 6.81 -31.41
CA ASP A 139 11.44 7.22 -32.52
C ASP A 139 12.51 8.24 -32.06
N ASP A 140 13.06 8.03 -30.85
CA ASP A 140 14.01 8.92 -30.16
C ASP A 140 13.51 10.33 -29.81
N GLU A 141 12.25 10.65 -30.11
CA GLU A 141 11.60 11.90 -29.71
C GLU A 141 10.86 11.74 -28.37
N LEU A 142 10.92 12.78 -27.52
CA LEU A 142 10.22 12.77 -26.25
C LEU A 142 8.71 12.77 -26.48
N TYR A 143 8.04 11.70 -26.05
CA TYR A 143 6.63 11.47 -26.26
C TYR A 143 5.78 11.82 -25.02
N SER A 144 6.24 11.42 -23.84
CA SER A 144 5.56 11.71 -22.58
C SER A 144 6.53 11.87 -21.41
N VAL A 145 6.09 12.60 -20.39
CA VAL A 145 6.76 12.80 -19.10
C VAL A 145 5.72 12.58 -18.01
N ARG A 146 6.07 11.77 -17.02
CA ARG A 146 5.26 11.51 -15.83
C ARG A 146 6.05 11.88 -14.60
N HIS A 147 5.53 12.78 -13.77
CA HIS A 147 6.04 13.03 -12.43
C HIS A 147 5.15 12.32 -11.41
N LEU A 148 5.77 11.67 -10.43
CA LEU A 148 5.10 10.95 -9.36
C LEU A 148 5.57 11.50 -8.02
N VAL A 149 4.62 11.79 -7.14
CA VAL A 149 4.89 12.30 -5.78
C VAL A 149 4.34 11.30 -4.79
N PHE A 150 5.22 10.80 -3.92
CA PHE A 150 4.91 9.79 -2.93
C PHE A 150 5.01 10.36 -1.50
N ASN A 151 4.20 9.80 -0.60
CA ASN A 151 4.41 9.88 0.84
C ASN A 151 4.76 8.48 1.34
N GLY A 152 6.05 8.23 1.63
CA GLY A 152 6.56 6.87 1.77
C GLY A 152 6.38 6.11 0.46
N PHE A 153 5.52 5.09 0.46
CA PHE A 153 5.22 4.26 -0.71
C PHE A 153 3.81 4.49 -1.29
N GLU A 154 3.05 5.42 -0.71
CA GLU A 154 1.71 5.79 -1.18
C GLU A 154 1.82 6.90 -2.23
N LEU A 155 1.23 6.69 -3.41
CA LEU A 155 1.12 7.74 -4.41
C LEU A 155 0.15 8.81 -3.90
N ILE A 156 0.60 10.07 -3.87
CA ILE A 156 -0.21 11.22 -3.47
C ILE A 156 -0.70 11.98 -4.70
N SER A 157 0.20 12.19 -5.66
CA SER A 157 -0.14 12.91 -6.88
C SER A 157 0.73 12.46 -8.05
N GLN A 158 0.16 12.59 -9.23
CA GLN A 158 0.83 12.35 -10.49
C GLN A 158 0.56 13.53 -11.41
N GLN A 159 1.59 13.99 -12.11
CA GLN A 159 1.45 14.86 -13.26
C GLN A 159 1.88 14.10 -14.52
N PHE A 160 1.01 14.06 -15.52
CA PHE A 160 1.31 13.41 -16.80
C PHE A 160 1.20 14.43 -17.93
N SER A 161 2.31 14.60 -18.64
CA SER A 161 2.46 15.48 -19.79
C SER A 161 2.77 14.63 -21.02
N ARG A 162 2.09 14.85 -22.14
CA ARG A 162 2.38 14.15 -23.38
C ARG A 162 2.03 14.95 -24.63
N VAL A 163 2.61 14.54 -25.74
CA VAL A 163 2.20 15.00 -27.05
C VAL A 163 0.84 14.38 -27.40
N ARG A 164 -0.14 15.23 -27.73
CA ARG A 164 -1.44 14.83 -28.28
C ARG A 164 -1.67 15.53 -29.61
N GLN A 165 -2.14 14.73 -30.58
CA GLN A 165 -2.59 15.21 -31.87
C GLN A 165 -4.03 14.69 -32.09
N PRO A 166 -5.06 15.51 -31.81
CA PRO A 166 -6.47 15.08 -31.91
C PRO A 166 -6.88 14.68 -33.34
N HIS A 167 -6.25 15.28 -34.35
CA HIS A 167 -6.49 15.01 -35.76
C HIS A 167 -5.19 15.24 -36.54
N PRO A 168 -4.88 14.46 -37.61
CA PRO A 168 -3.65 14.62 -38.39
C PRO A 168 -3.41 16.03 -38.95
N SER A 169 -4.49 16.79 -39.16
CA SER A 169 -4.43 18.20 -39.64
C SER A 169 -4.17 19.23 -38.53
N VAL A 170 -4.20 18.84 -37.27
CA VAL A 170 -3.92 19.73 -36.11
C VAL A 170 -2.46 19.49 -35.70
N ALA A 171 -1.73 20.57 -35.41
CA ALA A 171 -0.35 20.44 -34.93
C ALA A 171 -0.31 19.67 -33.59
N PRO A 172 0.64 18.74 -33.39
CA PRO A 172 0.83 18.08 -32.10
C PRO A 172 1.10 19.11 -31.00
N GLN A 173 0.42 18.96 -29.87
CA GLN A 173 0.59 19.86 -28.72
C GLN A 173 0.83 19.08 -27.43
N TRP A 174 1.56 19.69 -26.51
CA TRP A 174 1.75 19.16 -25.17
C TRP A 174 0.50 19.39 -24.32
N VAL A 175 -0.02 18.32 -23.73
CA VAL A 175 -1.13 18.36 -22.79
C VAL A 175 -0.63 17.83 -21.46
N THR A 176 -0.81 18.63 -20.40
CA THR A 176 -0.45 18.28 -19.02
C THR A 176 -1.70 18.12 -18.19
N ARG A 177 -1.77 17.02 -17.42
CA ARG A 177 -2.84 16.75 -16.45
C ARG A 177 -2.22 16.42 -15.10
N THR A 178 -2.78 16.99 -14.04
CA THR A 178 -2.41 16.67 -12.66
C THR A 178 -3.57 15.92 -12.01
N ASN A 179 -3.26 14.75 -11.47
CA ASN A 179 -4.20 13.89 -10.79
C ASN A 179 -3.74 13.65 -9.34
N HIS A 180 -4.69 13.44 -8.44
CA HIS A 180 -4.48 13.13 -7.03
C HIS A 180 -4.92 11.70 -6.76
N ALA A 181 -4.06 10.92 -6.10
CA ALA A 181 -4.31 9.50 -5.88
C ALA A 181 -4.85 9.24 -4.48
N VAL A 182 -5.74 8.26 -4.38
CA VAL A 182 -6.13 7.61 -3.13
C VAL A 182 -5.63 6.18 -3.22
N SER A 183 -4.86 5.77 -2.23
CA SER A 183 -4.29 4.43 -2.14
C SER A 183 -4.91 3.65 -0.98
N ASP A 184 -4.90 2.33 -1.07
CA ASP A 184 -5.19 1.47 0.08
C ASP A 184 -3.98 1.40 1.05
N PRO A 185 -4.12 0.78 2.23
CA PRO A 185 -3.01 0.68 3.19
C PRO A 185 -1.76 -0.04 2.65
N THR A 186 -1.89 -0.84 1.59
CA THR A 186 -0.75 -1.53 0.95
C THR A 186 0.01 -0.62 -0.02
N GLY A 187 -0.39 0.65 -0.12
CA GLY A 187 0.17 1.63 -1.06
C GLY A 187 -0.32 1.44 -2.48
N ARG A 188 -1.32 0.58 -2.70
CA ARG A 188 -1.89 0.35 -4.03
C ARG A 188 -2.88 1.44 -4.40
N PRO A 189 -2.73 2.12 -5.55
CA PRO A 189 -3.71 3.12 -5.98
C PRO A 189 -5.10 2.51 -6.22
N LEU A 190 -6.12 3.08 -5.57
CA LEU A 190 -7.52 2.71 -5.73
C LEU A 190 -8.23 3.62 -6.73
N MET A 191 -7.93 4.92 -6.71
CA MET A 191 -8.56 5.90 -7.59
C MET A 191 -7.63 7.09 -7.82
N LEU A 192 -7.74 7.70 -9.00
CA LEU A 192 -7.15 9.00 -9.29
C LEU A 192 -8.25 10.02 -9.59
N PHE A 193 -8.08 11.25 -9.10
CA PHE A 193 -9.01 12.37 -9.26
C PHE A 193 -8.33 13.55 -9.95
N ASN A 194 -9.06 14.28 -10.79
CA ASN A 194 -8.58 15.57 -11.31
C ASN A 194 -8.70 16.68 -10.24
N SER A 195 -8.28 17.90 -10.58
CA SER A 195 -8.36 19.07 -9.68
C SER A 195 -9.78 19.49 -9.27
N GLU A 196 -10.81 19.03 -10.00
CA GLU A 196 -12.22 19.28 -9.69
C GLU A 196 -12.81 18.19 -8.77
N GLY A 197 -12.02 17.17 -8.40
CA GLY A 197 -12.48 16.03 -7.61
C GLY A 197 -13.25 14.97 -8.40
N LYS A 198 -13.26 15.04 -9.74
CA LYS A 198 -13.85 13.99 -10.59
C LYS A 198 -12.89 12.82 -10.72
N THR A 199 -13.43 11.60 -10.69
CA THR A 199 -12.63 10.40 -10.91
C THR A 199 -12.17 10.35 -12.36
N VAL A 200 -10.87 10.16 -12.59
CA VAL A 200 -10.27 10.00 -13.92
C VAL A 200 -9.71 8.60 -14.17
N TRP A 201 -9.44 7.83 -13.12
CA TRP A 201 -8.99 6.45 -13.26
C TRP A 201 -9.35 5.62 -12.03
N ARG A 202 -9.62 4.34 -12.29
CA ARG A 202 -9.75 3.25 -11.32
C ARG A 202 -9.05 2.02 -11.89
N PRO A 203 -8.46 1.15 -11.05
CA PRO A 203 -7.86 -0.08 -11.53
C PRO A 203 -8.96 -1.02 -12.06
N GLY A 204 -8.60 -1.87 -13.03
CA GLY A 204 -9.40 -3.04 -13.36
C GLY A 204 -9.45 -4.03 -12.18
N GLN A 205 -10.32 -5.04 -12.28
CA GLN A 205 -10.39 -6.10 -11.28
C GLN A 205 -9.05 -6.86 -11.22
N THR A 206 -8.62 -7.19 -10.01
CA THR A 206 -7.39 -7.96 -9.76
C THR A 206 -7.59 -8.87 -8.56
N SER A 207 -6.89 -9.98 -8.50
CA SER A 207 -6.81 -10.79 -7.27
C SER A 207 -6.10 -10.05 -6.12
N LEU A 208 -6.20 -10.60 -4.91
CA LEU A 208 -5.41 -10.17 -3.75
C LEU A 208 -3.90 -10.17 -3.99
N TRP A 209 -3.39 -10.99 -4.91
CA TRP A 209 -1.97 -11.05 -5.26
C TRP A 209 -1.61 -10.17 -6.48
N GLY A 210 -2.59 -9.42 -7.00
CA GLY A 210 -2.39 -8.41 -8.03
C GLY A 210 -2.50 -8.97 -9.45
N LEU A 211 -2.97 -10.20 -9.60
CA LEU A 211 -3.22 -10.80 -10.89
C LEU A 211 -4.44 -10.11 -11.52
N ALA A 212 -4.27 -9.48 -12.68
CA ALA A 212 -5.38 -8.87 -13.40
C ALA A 212 -6.45 -9.91 -13.76
N LEU A 213 -7.71 -9.61 -13.43
CA LEU A 213 -8.85 -10.46 -13.71
C LEU A 213 -9.56 -9.95 -14.96
N SER A 214 -9.70 -10.82 -15.95
CA SER A 214 -10.56 -10.60 -17.12
C SER A 214 -11.98 -11.10 -16.83
N LEU A 215 -12.53 -10.77 -15.67
CA LEU A 215 -13.96 -10.96 -15.42
C LEU A 215 -14.74 -9.90 -16.19
N PRO A 216 -16.01 -10.14 -16.55
CA PRO A 216 -16.90 -9.06 -17.00
C PRO A 216 -16.87 -8.02 -15.89
N ALA A 217 -16.17 -6.91 -16.13
CA ALA A 217 -16.14 -5.86 -15.14
C ALA A 217 -17.57 -5.37 -14.95
N ASP A 218 -17.85 -4.78 -13.79
CA ASP A 218 -18.94 -3.82 -13.63
C ASP A 218 -18.68 -2.56 -14.51
N THR A 219 -18.21 -2.73 -15.75
CA THR A 219 -18.13 -1.73 -16.82
C THR A 219 -19.50 -1.37 -17.36
N ASP A 220 -20.53 -2.16 -17.04
CA ASP A 220 -21.92 -1.87 -17.39
C ASP A 220 -22.59 -0.89 -16.40
N ASP A 221 -21.91 -0.53 -15.29
CA ASP A 221 -22.31 0.60 -14.46
C ASP A 221 -21.47 1.82 -14.89
N PRO A 222 -21.93 2.62 -15.87
CA PRO A 222 -21.24 3.83 -16.25
C PRO A 222 -21.14 4.70 -15.01
N ASP A 223 -19.93 5.04 -14.55
CA ASP A 223 -19.78 6.00 -13.47
C ASP A 223 -20.54 7.27 -13.88
N PRO A 224 -21.68 7.59 -13.25
CA PRO A 224 -22.51 8.68 -13.71
C PRO A 224 -21.86 10.06 -13.46
N ARG A 225 -20.62 10.09 -12.93
CA ARG A 225 -19.86 11.29 -12.55
C ARG A 225 -18.37 11.29 -12.96
N GLY A 226 -17.87 10.27 -13.67
CA GLY A 226 -16.43 10.10 -13.94
C GLY A 226 -15.97 10.54 -15.34
N GLU A 227 -14.81 11.18 -15.44
CA GLU A 227 -14.13 11.53 -16.70
C GLU A 227 -12.98 10.54 -16.95
N LEU A 228 -13.31 9.28 -17.21
CA LEU A 228 -12.31 8.22 -17.37
C LEU A 228 -11.27 8.58 -18.45
N ASP A 229 -10.00 8.55 -18.05
CA ASP A 229 -8.85 8.78 -18.89
C ASP A 229 -7.97 7.54 -18.84
N ALA A 230 -7.93 6.79 -19.95
CA ALA A 230 -7.08 5.60 -20.09
C ALA A 230 -5.59 5.91 -19.88
N GLU A 231 -5.19 7.19 -20.01
CA GLU A 231 -3.80 7.64 -19.86
C GLU A 231 -3.46 8.01 -18.40
N ALA A 232 -4.46 8.08 -17.51
CA ALA A 232 -4.27 8.41 -16.11
C ALA A 232 -3.73 7.24 -15.28
N ASP A 233 -3.78 6.00 -15.77
CA ASP A 233 -3.28 4.80 -15.08
C ASP A 233 -1.87 5.02 -14.53
N PRO A 234 -1.65 4.97 -13.20
CA PRO A 234 -0.36 5.21 -12.58
C PRO A 234 0.69 4.13 -12.87
N GLY A 235 0.31 2.95 -13.38
CA GLY A 235 1.24 1.85 -13.65
C GLY A 235 1.80 1.19 -12.39
N LEU A 236 1.11 1.34 -11.26
CA LEU A 236 1.55 0.86 -9.95
C LEU A 236 0.71 -0.32 -9.45
N LEU A 237 1.36 -1.23 -8.73
CA LEU A 237 0.71 -2.25 -7.90
C LEU A 237 0.88 -1.88 -6.41
N TYR A 238 1.44 -2.76 -5.57
CA TYR A 238 1.66 -2.52 -4.14
C TYR A 238 2.83 -1.59 -3.91
N ALA A 239 2.76 -0.72 -2.89
CA ALA A 239 3.90 0.04 -2.33
C ALA A 239 4.98 0.48 -3.34
N GLY A 240 4.57 1.10 -4.45
CA GLY A 240 5.49 1.61 -5.48
C GLY A 240 6.00 0.59 -6.52
N GLN A 241 5.50 -0.65 -6.52
CA GLN A 241 5.79 -1.66 -7.54
C GLN A 241 5.35 -1.18 -8.92
N TRP A 242 6.30 -1.12 -9.86
CA TRP A 242 6.04 -0.65 -11.21
C TRP A 242 5.70 -1.81 -12.14
N GLN A 243 4.51 -1.80 -12.74
CA GLN A 243 4.07 -2.85 -13.66
C GLN A 243 4.67 -2.67 -15.05
N ASP A 244 5.38 -3.69 -15.53
CA ASP A 244 5.93 -3.75 -16.88
C ASP A 244 4.95 -4.44 -17.81
N THR A 245 4.26 -3.65 -18.64
CA THR A 245 3.26 -4.13 -19.59
C THR A 245 3.79 -5.18 -20.57
N GLU A 246 5.09 -5.14 -20.88
CA GLU A 246 5.70 -6.10 -21.80
C GLU A 246 5.80 -7.53 -21.27
N SER A 247 5.90 -7.70 -19.94
CA SER A 247 6.16 -8.99 -19.28
C SER A 247 5.06 -9.40 -18.30
N GLY A 248 4.22 -8.45 -17.87
CA GLY A 248 3.28 -8.63 -16.76
C GLY A 248 3.95 -8.71 -15.39
N LEU A 249 5.26 -8.50 -15.32
CA LEU A 249 6.02 -8.48 -14.06
C LEU A 249 5.94 -7.11 -13.39
N CYS A 250 6.07 -7.12 -12.08
CA CYS A 250 6.16 -5.92 -11.26
C CYS A 250 7.61 -5.70 -10.84
N TYR A 251 8.25 -4.66 -11.36
CA TYR A 251 9.56 -4.22 -10.89
C TYR A 251 9.43 -3.67 -9.45
N ASN A 252 10.09 -4.34 -8.52
CA ASN A 252 10.05 -4.07 -7.09
C ASN A 252 11.47 -3.85 -6.55
N ARG A 253 12.09 -2.76 -7.02
CA ARG A 253 13.40 -2.26 -6.61
C ARG A 253 14.55 -3.28 -6.77
N PHE A 254 14.77 -4.18 -5.82
CA PHE A 254 15.81 -5.22 -5.92
C PHE A 254 15.34 -6.52 -6.58
N ARG A 255 14.03 -6.73 -6.76
CA ARG A 255 13.48 -7.95 -7.35
C ARG A 255 12.33 -7.67 -8.33
N TYR A 256 11.99 -8.67 -9.15
CA TYR A 256 10.81 -8.67 -10.03
C TYR A 256 9.78 -9.64 -9.49
N TYR A 257 8.57 -9.15 -9.24
CA TYR A 257 7.43 -9.89 -8.70
C TYR A 257 6.49 -10.37 -9.81
N GLU A 258 6.03 -11.61 -9.73
CA GLU A 258 5.06 -12.24 -10.64
C GLU A 258 3.72 -12.44 -9.91
N PRO A 259 2.67 -11.67 -10.25
CA PRO A 259 1.37 -11.75 -9.57
C PRO A 259 0.64 -13.09 -9.69
N GLU A 260 0.90 -13.85 -10.77
CA GLU A 260 0.23 -15.14 -11.01
C GLU A 260 0.65 -16.21 -10.01
N THR A 261 1.95 -16.27 -9.67
CA THR A 261 2.51 -17.25 -8.73
C THR A 261 2.69 -16.68 -7.32
N GLY A 262 2.63 -15.35 -7.16
CA GLY A 262 2.92 -14.70 -5.88
C GLY A 262 4.42 -14.75 -5.50
N MET A 263 5.30 -14.94 -6.48
CA MET A 263 6.73 -15.16 -6.28
C MET A 263 7.60 -14.10 -6.95
N TYR A 264 8.81 -13.93 -6.44
CA TYR A 264 9.89 -13.22 -7.10
C TYR A 264 10.61 -14.14 -8.08
N LEU A 265 11.20 -13.56 -9.13
CA LEU A 265 11.98 -14.31 -10.14
C LEU A 265 13.37 -14.74 -9.65
N VAL A 266 13.84 -14.15 -8.55
CA VAL A 266 15.17 -14.41 -7.96
C VAL A 266 15.03 -14.65 -6.47
N SER A 267 15.96 -15.41 -5.90
CA SER A 267 16.04 -15.62 -4.45
C SER A 267 16.31 -14.28 -3.74
N ASP A 268 15.81 -14.14 -2.52
CA ASP A 268 16.08 -12.98 -1.67
C ASP A 268 17.59 -12.68 -1.56
N PRO A 269 18.05 -11.46 -1.91
CA PRO A 269 19.44 -11.07 -1.76
C PRO A 269 19.95 -11.10 -0.31
N LEU A 270 19.04 -10.94 0.68
CA LEU A 270 19.36 -11.10 2.09
C LEU A 270 19.39 -12.58 2.53
N GLY A 271 19.07 -13.51 1.62
CA GLY A 271 18.94 -14.93 1.90
C GLY A 271 17.94 -15.18 3.02
N LEU A 272 18.35 -15.98 4.00
CA LEU A 272 17.49 -16.34 5.13
C LEU A 272 17.19 -15.19 6.10
N LEU A 273 17.90 -14.05 6.00
CA LEU A 273 17.59 -12.86 6.79
C LEU A 273 16.28 -12.18 6.30
N GLY A 274 15.96 -12.25 5.01
CA GLY A 274 14.68 -11.78 4.45
C GLY A 274 13.51 -12.72 4.77
N GLY A 275 13.81 -13.99 5.05
CA GLY A 275 12.86 -15.00 5.48
C GLY A 275 13.21 -16.40 4.99
N LYS A 276 12.47 -17.40 5.47
CA LYS A 276 12.70 -18.81 5.07
C LYS A 276 12.22 -19.09 3.64
N GLN A 277 11.18 -18.39 3.17
CA GLN A 277 10.66 -18.50 1.81
C GLN A 277 11.31 -17.43 0.91
N THR A 278 12.51 -17.69 0.39
CA THR A 278 13.35 -16.66 -0.26
C THR A 278 12.80 -16.15 -1.61
N TYR A 279 11.88 -16.87 -2.23
CA TYR A 279 11.21 -16.45 -3.47
C TYR A 279 9.80 -15.87 -3.24
N ARG A 280 9.28 -15.87 -2.01
CA ARG A 280 7.92 -15.41 -1.75
C ARG A 280 7.88 -13.88 -1.69
N TYR A 281 6.78 -13.27 -2.14
CA TYR A 281 6.53 -11.84 -1.90
C TYR A 281 6.33 -11.53 -0.41
N VAL A 282 5.12 -11.76 0.12
CA VAL A 282 4.80 -11.54 1.54
C VAL A 282 3.90 -12.66 2.07
N PRO A 283 3.78 -12.83 3.41
CA PRO A 283 2.87 -13.80 4.02
C PRO A 283 1.39 -13.57 3.67
N ASN A 284 0.98 -12.32 3.63
CA ASN A 284 -0.39 -11.91 3.34
C ASN A 284 -0.37 -10.48 2.77
N PRO A 285 -0.67 -10.28 1.48
CA PRO A 285 -0.70 -8.96 0.85
C PRO A 285 -1.71 -7.98 1.46
N LEU A 286 -2.66 -8.42 2.29
CA LEU A 286 -3.57 -7.53 3.03
C LEU A 286 -2.89 -6.75 4.17
N GLY A 287 -1.86 -7.34 4.79
CA GLY A 287 -1.27 -6.82 6.02
C GLY A 287 0.23 -6.57 5.93
N TYR A 288 0.85 -6.95 4.82
CA TYR A 288 2.29 -6.84 4.61
C TYR A 288 2.58 -6.35 3.21
N ILE A 289 3.65 -5.57 3.10
CA ILE A 289 4.24 -5.11 1.85
C ILE A 289 5.75 -5.38 1.89
N ASP A 290 6.40 -5.46 0.75
CA ASP A 290 7.87 -5.48 0.65
C ASP A 290 8.31 -4.36 -0.30
N PRO A 291 8.51 -3.13 0.21
CA PRO A 291 8.72 -1.95 -0.63
C PRO A 291 10.05 -1.94 -1.39
N LEU A 292 11.04 -2.68 -0.91
CA LEU A 292 12.36 -2.77 -1.55
C LEU A 292 12.55 -4.12 -2.28
N GLY A 293 11.68 -5.09 -2.06
CA GLY A 293 11.93 -6.45 -2.53
C GLY A 293 13.09 -7.09 -1.77
N LEU A 294 13.20 -6.88 -0.46
CA LEU A 294 14.23 -7.47 0.40
C LEU A 294 13.68 -8.01 1.72
N ALA A 295 12.66 -7.36 2.27
CA ALA A 295 12.10 -7.74 3.55
C ALA A 295 10.67 -7.22 3.64
N LYS A 296 9.76 -8.12 4.02
CA LYS A 296 8.40 -7.72 4.37
C LYS A 296 8.44 -6.73 5.53
N THR A 297 7.69 -5.65 5.40
CA THR A 297 7.22 -4.86 6.52
C THR A 297 5.73 -5.13 6.67
N SER A 298 5.23 -5.09 7.91
CA SER A 298 3.80 -4.89 8.08
C SER A 298 3.44 -3.60 7.36
N VAL A 299 2.34 -3.61 6.61
CA VAL A 299 1.70 -2.37 6.17
C VAL A 299 1.74 -1.43 7.37
N PRO A 300 2.34 -0.23 7.24
CA PRO A 300 2.33 0.71 8.33
C PRO A 300 0.86 0.94 8.65
N ALA A 301 0.41 0.37 9.77
CA ALA A 301 -0.62 1.02 10.57
C ALA A 301 0.04 2.30 11.11
N GLU A 302 0.42 3.23 10.23
CA GLU A 302 0.69 4.61 10.60
C GLU A 302 -0.64 5.22 11.00
N LYS A 303 -1.03 4.80 12.20
CA LYS A 303 -1.90 5.43 13.17
C LYS A 303 -2.02 4.62 14.46
N ILE A 304 -1.47 3.39 14.60
CA ILE A 304 -1.73 2.55 15.78
C ILE A 304 -0.52 1.64 16.13
N SER A 305 0.70 2.18 16.28
CA SER A 305 1.77 1.44 16.96
C SER A 305 1.62 1.58 18.48
N LEU A 306 1.68 0.47 19.23
CA LEU A 306 1.77 0.50 20.69
C LEU A 306 3.08 1.21 21.10
N SER A 307 3.05 2.11 22.08
CA SER A 307 4.29 2.61 22.72
C SER A 307 5.06 1.47 23.38
N ASP A 308 6.35 1.66 23.64
CA ASP A 308 7.16 0.66 24.37
C ASP A 308 6.53 0.30 25.71
N LYS A 309 5.94 1.29 26.39
CA LYS A 309 5.18 1.11 27.63
C LYS A 309 3.96 0.22 27.43
N ALA A 310 3.15 0.46 26.38
CA ALA A 310 2.00 -0.39 26.09
C ALA A 310 2.42 -1.81 25.70
N ARG A 311 3.52 -1.98 24.93
CA ARG A 311 4.06 -3.30 24.58
C ARG A 311 4.55 -4.08 25.80
N ASP A 312 5.21 -3.41 26.74
CA ASP A 312 5.69 -4.03 27.98
C ASP A 312 4.53 -4.51 28.87
N LEU A 313 3.49 -3.67 29.03
CA LEU A 313 2.26 -4.05 29.74
C LEU A 313 1.55 -5.24 29.07
N PHE A 314 1.52 -5.28 27.73
CA PHE A 314 1.00 -6.44 27.00
C PHE A 314 1.81 -7.72 27.29
N ARG A 315 3.14 -7.65 27.32
CA ARG A 315 4.02 -8.79 27.64
C ARG A 315 3.84 -9.29 29.07
N GLN A 316 3.50 -8.41 29.99
CA GLN A 316 3.18 -8.73 31.39
C GLN A 316 1.74 -9.26 31.58
N GLY A 317 0.94 -9.40 30.51
CA GLY A 317 -0.45 -9.84 30.57
C GLY A 317 -1.43 -8.76 31.04
N LYS A 318 -0.99 -7.51 31.22
CA LYS A 318 -1.82 -6.37 31.67
C LYS A 318 -2.52 -5.70 30.50
N VAL A 319 -3.35 -6.46 29.80
CA VAL A 319 -3.99 -6.06 28.53
C VAL A 319 -4.80 -4.77 28.67
N ARG A 320 -5.59 -4.64 29.74
CA ARG A 320 -6.45 -3.45 29.93
C ARG A 320 -5.64 -2.17 30.12
N GLU A 321 -4.58 -2.21 30.93
CA GLU A 321 -3.69 -1.08 31.15
C GLU A 321 -2.93 -0.72 29.87
N ALA A 322 -2.50 -1.73 29.11
CA ALA A 322 -1.84 -1.52 27.83
C ALA A 322 -2.75 -0.79 26.82
N LEU A 323 -4.03 -1.16 26.78
CA LEU A 323 -5.03 -0.48 25.95
C LEU A 323 -5.34 0.94 26.43
N ASP A 324 -5.22 1.22 27.73
CA ASP A 324 -5.40 2.57 28.28
C ASP A 324 -4.26 3.50 27.87
N VAL A 325 -3.02 3.04 28.07
CA VAL A 325 -1.81 3.75 27.60
C VAL A 325 -1.87 3.97 26.08
N HIS A 326 -2.28 2.95 25.35
CA HIS A 326 -2.35 3.06 23.91
C HIS A 326 -3.39 4.10 23.45
N TYR A 327 -4.55 4.17 24.11
CA TYR A 327 -5.54 5.20 23.81
C TYR A 327 -4.99 6.62 24.08
N GLU A 328 -4.24 6.83 25.17
CA GLU A 328 -3.56 8.10 25.46
C GLU A 328 -2.56 8.45 24.34
N ASP A 329 -1.76 7.48 23.88
CA ASP A 329 -0.82 7.65 22.76
C ASP A 329 -1.53 8.04 21.46
N LEU A 330 -2.74 7.51 21.22
CA LEU A 330 -3.55 7.84 20.06
C LEU A 330 -4.08 9.28 20.13
N VAL A 331 -4.57 9.72 21.30
CA VAL A 331 -5.05 11.09 21.50
C VAL A 331 -3.91 12.10 21.36
N ARG A 332 -2.73 11.83 21.96
CA ARG A 332 -1.52 12.66 21.81
C ARG A 332 -1.11 12.82 20.35
N ARG A 333 -1.06 11.71 19.61
CA ARG A 333 -0.73 11.70 18.19
C ARG A 333 -1.76 12.45 17.35
N LYS A 334 -3.05 12.24 17.59
CA LYS A 334 -4.14 12.90 16.85
C LYS A 334 -4.10 14.43 17.03
N LEU A 335 -3.80 14.89 18.23
CA LEU A 335 -3.74 16.32 18.53
C LEU A 335 -2.38 16.95 18.22
N GLY A 336 -1.32 16.15 18.02
CA GLY A 336 0.04 16.63 17.79
C GLY A 336 0.67 17.30 19.02
N GLY A 337 0.27 16.88 20.23
CA GLY A 337 0.70 17.50 21.48
C GLY A 337 1.49 16.57 22.40
N ILE A 338 2.14 17.17 23.39
CA ILE A 338 2.92 16.47 24.42
C ILE A 338 2.24 16.58 25.78
N SER A 339 2.59 15.67 26.69
CA SER A 339 2.19 15.85 28.09
C SER A 339 3.09 16.86 28.76
N GLN A 340 2.50 17.71 29.58
CA GLN A 340 3.20 18.81 30.23
C GLN A 340 2.68 18.98 31.65
N GLU A 341 3.59 19.27 32.58
CA GLU A 341 3.25 19.71 33.92
C GLU A 341 3.18 21.23 33.97
N ILE A 342 2.03 21.78 34.38
CA ILE A 342 1.80 23.22 34.51
C ILE A 342 1.26 23.49 35.92
N ALA A 343 1.95 24.35 36.67
CA ALA A 343 1.58 24.71 38.05
C ALA A 343 1.35 23.49 38.98
N GLY A 344 2.22 22.49 38.89
CA GLY A 344 2.17 21.28 39.72
C GLY A 344 1.12 20.26 39.28
N ARG A 345 0.66 20.32 38.03
CA ARG A 345 -0.39 19.43 37.49
C ARG A 345 -0.03 18.93 36.10
N GLU A 346 -0.13 17.61 35.92
CA GLU A 346 0.07 16.96 34.65
C GLU A 346 -1.18 17.09 33.76
N TYR A 347 -0.96 17.47 32.51
CA TYR A 347 -1.96 17.50 31.45
C TYR A 347 -1.56 16.48 30.38
N ASP A 348 -2.54 15.71 29.89
CA ASP A 348 -2.27 14.57 29.01
C ASP A 348 -1.79 15.01 27.63
N VAL A 349 -2.34 16.12 27.13
CA VAL A 349 -1.94 16.73 25.85
C VAL A 349 -2.02 18.25 25.96
N VAL A 350 -0.94 18.93 25.62
CA VAL A 350 -0.88 20.39 25.45
C VAL A 350 -0.35 20.70 24.05
N THR A 351 -1.06 21.54 23.32
CA THR A 351 -0.65 22.07 22.02
C THR A 351 -0.66 23.61 22.04
N ASP A 352 -0.41 24.22 20.87
CA ASP A 352 -0.60 25.65 20.63
C ASP A 352 -2.06 26.08 20.83
N LYS A 353 -3.03 25.21 20.52
CA LYS A 353 -4.47 25.52 20.50
C LYS A 353 -5.30 24.80 21.54
N ILE A 354 -4.83 23.69 22.10
CA ILE A 354 -5.65 22.76 22.89
C ILE A 354 -4.93 22.38 24.18
N ILE A 355 -5.69 22.30 25.27
CA ILE A 355 -5.32 21.57 26.48
C ILE A 355 -6.32 20.42 26.65
N ALA A 356 -5.83 19.19 26.57
CA ALA A 356 -6.69 18.00 26.66
C ALA A 356 -6.39 17.14 27.88
N GLN A 357 -7.44 16.54 28.42
CA GLN A 357 -7.35 15.44 29.38
C GLN A 357 -8.05 14.19 28.89
N VAL A 358 -7.44 13.04 29.14
CA VAL A 358 -7.90 11.73 28.74
C VAL A 358 -8.52 11.03 29.96
N LYS A 359 -9.73 10.48 29.79
CA LYS A 359 -10.50 9.78 30.82
C LYS A 359 -10.75 8.34 30.40
N ARG A 360 -10.15 7.42 31.15
CA ARG A 360 -10.11 5.96 30.90
C ARG A 360 -10.99 5.13 31.84
N THR A 361 -12.03 5.72 32.43
CA THR A 361 -12.85 5.04 33.43
C THR A 361 -14.27 4.80 32.95
N TYR A 362 -14.82 3.63 33.27
CA TYR A 362 -16.24 3.32 33.08
C TYR A 362 -17.15 4.10 34.05
N SER A 363 -16.59 4.63 35.15
CA SER A 363 -17.40 5.36 36.15
C SER A 363 -18.05 6.63 35.60
N SER A 364 -17.57 7.20 34.48
CA SER A 364 -18.23 8.31 33.78
C SER A 364 -19.61 7.92 33.20
N ILE A 365 -19.83 6.61 33.00
CA ILE A 365 -21.05 6.00 32.47
C ILE A 365 -21.84 5.38 33.63
N ASP A 366 -21.23 4.42 34.33
CA ASP A 366 -21.93 3.53 35.26
C ASP A 366 -22.22 4.20 36.60
N ASN A 367 -21.40 5.19 36.98
CA ASN A 367 -21.53 5.85 38.28
C ASN A 367 -21.14 7.34 38.24
N PRO A 368 -21.93 8.16 37.52
CA PRO A 368 -21.54 9.54 37.21
C PRO A 368 -21.45 10.46 38.43
N LYS A 369 -22.18 10.13 39.51
CA LYS A 369 -22.04 10.85 40.80
C LYS A 369 -20.66 10.62 41.41
N ASN A 370 -20.16 9.40 41.37
CA ASN A 370 -18.82 9.05 41.87
C ASN A 370 -17.72 9.61 40.97
N PHE A 371 -17.91 9.58 39.64
CA PHE A 371 -16.98 10.23 38.71
C PHE A 371 -16.85 11.73 38.99
N LEU A 372 -17.98 12.43 39.16
CA LEU A 372 -18.04 13.86 39.51
C LEU A 372 -17.79 14.11 41.00
N SER A 373 -16.77 13.46 41.57
CA SER A 373 -16.27 13.74 42.91
C SER A 373 -15.78 15.19 43.04
N LYS A 374 -15.62 15.67 44.28
CA LYS A 374 -15.06 17.01 44.55
C LYS A 374 -13.70 17.21 43.85
N SER A 375 -12.84 16.19 43.90
CA SER A 375 -11.52 16.23 43.25
C SER A 375 -11.62 16.35 41.73
N THR A 376 -12.42 15.49 41.09
CA THR A 376 -12.57 15.49 39.62
C THR A 376 -13.17 16.80 39.12
N ARG A 377 -14.17 17.36 39.83
CA ARG A 377 -14.75 18.66 39.49
C ARG A 377 -13.72 19.78 39.57
N THR A 378 -12.88 19.78 40.61
CA THR A 378 -11.78 20.75 40.73
C THR A 378 -10.72 20.56 39.64
N GLN A 379 -10.47 19.33 39.17
CA GLN A 379 -9.58 19.07 38.05
C GLN A 379 -10.16 19.67 36.75
N ILE A 380 -11.42 19.37 36.43
CA ILE A 380 -12.10 19.85 35.22
C ILE A 380 -12.08 21.38 35.16
N LYS A 381 -12.50 22.06 36.23
CA LYS A 381 -12.55 23.53 36.27
C LYS A 381 -11.18 24.16 36.00
N LYS A 382 -10.14 23.68 36.68
CA LYS A 382 -8.79 24.22 36.52
C LYS A 382 -8.18 23.97 35.14
N THR A 383 -8.56 22.88 34.48
CA THR A 383 -8.17 22.66 33.08
C THR A 383 -8.81 23.68 32.15
N ILE A 384 -10.08 24.01 32.39
CA ILE A 384 -10.79 25.01 31.59
C ILE A 384 -10.25 26.41 31.87
N GLU A 385 -10.10 26.79 33.14
CA GLU A 385 -9.50 28.07 33.55
C GLU A 385 -8.12 28.28 32.90
N LEU A 386 -7.24 27.26 32.95
CA LEU A 386 -5.92 27.34 32.31
C LEU A 386 -5.99 27.48 30.79
N ALA A 387 -6.93 26.78 30.14
CA ALA A 387 -7.11 26.87 28.70
C ALA A 387 -7.60 28.28 28.31
N GLU A 388 -8.56 28.84 29.06
CA GLU A 388 -9.06 30.20 28.88
C GLU A 388 -7.95 31.25 29.06
N GLU A 389 -7.15 31.13 30.13
CA GLU A 389 -5.99 32.02 30.39
C GLU A 389 -4.97 32.01 29.24
N GLN A 390 -4.82 30.87 28.56
CA GLN A 390 -3.89 30.71 27.44
C GLN A 390 -4.53 30.92 26.06
N GLY A 391 -5.82 31.26 25.97
CA GLY A 391 -6.54 31.38 24.69
C GLY A 391 -6.67 30.06 23.92
N LYS A 392 -6.76 28.94 24.63
CA LYS A 392 -6.82 27.55 24.10
C LYS A 392 -8.18 26.91 24.37
N GLU A 393 -8.48 25.85 23.63
CA GLU A 393 -9.68 25.03 23.84
C GLU A 393 -9.42 23.91 24.86
N ALA A 394 -10.27 23.80 25.89
CA ALA A 394 -10.23 22.71 26.85
C ALA A 394 -11.00 21.49 26.33
N GLN A 395 -10.31 20.37 26.11
CA GLN A 395 -10.93 19.13 25.62
C GLN A 395 -10.84 17.97 26.64
N PHE A 396 -11.92 17.21 26.75
CA PHE A 396 -12.00 16.03 27.62
C PHE A 396 -12.37 14.80 26.80
N TRP A 397 -11.40 13.91 26.63
CA TRP A 397 -11.48 12.72 25.77
C TRP A 397 -11.84 11.49 26.59
N PHE A 398 -12.94 10.80 26.25
CA PHE A 398 -13.43 9.63 26.97
C PHE A 398 -13.28 8.36 26.14
N LYS A 399 -12.50 7.40 26.65
CA LYS A 399 -12.24 6.12 25.98
C LYS A 399 -13.51 5.27 25.82
N TYR A 400 -14.25 5.11 26.91
CA TYR A 400 -15.36 4.14 26.99
C TYR A 400 -16.73 4.79 26.80
N GLY A 401 -16.83 6.11 26.96
CA GLY A 401 -18.09 6.84 26.94
C GLY A 401 -18.27 7.81 28.11
N VAL A 402 -19.36 8.56 28.05
CA VAL A 402 -19.73 9.59 29.03
C VAL A 402 -21.24 9.58 29.20
N SER A 403 -21.72 9.62 30.45
CA SER A 403 -23.16 9.81 30.71
C SER A 403 -23.59 11.25 30.40
N PRO A 404 -24.88 11.48 30.08
CA PRO A 404 -25.41 12.83 29.85
C PRO A 404 -25.08 13.81 30.97
N LYS A 405 -25.21 13.38 32.23
CA LYS A 405 -24.91 14.19 33.41
C LYS A 405 -23.45 14.68 33.49
N VAL A 406 -22.50 13.82 33.10
CA VAL A 406 -21.07 14.19 33.10
C VAL A 406 -20.78 15.13 31.93
N ARG A 407 -21.38 14.87 30.77
CA ARG A 407 -21.27 15.71 29.59
C ARG A 407 -21.78 17.13 29.87
N GLU A 408 -23.03 17.25 30.32
CA GLU A 408 -23.67 18.52 30.69
C GLU A 408 -22.83 19.32 31.70
N TYR A 409 -22.23 18.64 32.68
CA TYR A 409 -21.39 19.31 33.66
C TYR A 409 -20.12 19.92 33.03
N ILE A 410 -19.46 19.21 32.11
CA ILE A 410 -18.24 19.69 31.46
C ILE A 410 -18.57 20.81 30.46
N GLU A 411 -19.59 20.61 29.63
CA GLU A 411 -20.02 21.57 28.61
C GLU A 411 -20.57 22.86 29.22
N SER A 412 -21.35 22.78 30.31
CA SER A 412 -21.82 23.96 31.06
C SER A 412 -20.70 24.77 31.73
N LYS A 413 -19.47 24.26 31.73
CA LYS A 413 -18.29 24.96 32.23
C LYS A 413 -17.38 25.47 31.12
N GLY A 414 -17.73 25.27 29.84
CA GLY A 414 -16.93 25.70 28.69
C GLY A 414 -15.94 24.64 28.15
N GLY A 415 -15.96 23.43 28.69
CA GLY A 415 -15.13 22.33 28.18
C GLY A 415 -15.82 21.55 27.06
N LYS A 416 -15.05 21.06 26.08
CA LYS A 416 -15.57 20.20 25.00
C LYS A 416 -15.37 18.73 25.32
N VAL A 417 -16.42 17.93 25.16
CA VAL A 417 -16.38 16.49 25.41
C VAL A 417 -16.23 15.72 24.10
N ILE A 418 -15.21 14.87 24.03
CA ILE A 418 -14.92 14.04 22.86
C ILE A 418 -15.04 12.56 23.25
N LEU A 419 -15.75 11.77 22.44
CA LEU A 419 -15.92 10.34 22.64
C LEU A 419 -14.99 9.54 21.71
N GLY A 420 -14.37 8.49 22.24
CA GLY A 420 -13.50 7.61 21.46
C GLY A 420 -12.38 8.42 20.81
N MET A 421 -12.29 8.35 19.48
CA MET A 421 -11.33 9.14 18.69
C MET A 421 -11.92 10.43 18.10
N GLY A 422 -13.15 10.84 18.45
CA GLY A 422 -13.76 12.08 17.95
C GLY A 422 -14.17 12.03 16.48
N ASN A 423 -14.82 10.92 16.09
CA ASN A 423 -15.54 10.76 14.82
C ASN A 423 -17.05 10.84 15.06
#